data_AF-A0A8J8DT78-F1
#
_entry.id   AF-A0A8J8DT78-F1
#
_cell.length_a   1.000
_cell.length_b   1.000
_cell.length_c   1.000
_cell.angle_alpha   90.00
_cell.angle_beta   90.00
_cell.angle_gamma   90.00
#
_symmetry.space_group_name_H-M   'P 1'
#
loop_
_entity.id
_entity.type
_entity.pdbx_description
1 polymer ?
#
loop_
_entity_poly.entity_id
_entity_poly.type
_entity_poly.pdbx_seq_one_letter_code
_entity_poly.pdbx_strand_id
1 'polypeptide(L)'
;MEKELAEKVSAYITRAEHYAREKRFQMAHGAYMDALYAIGAYLIYRDMGILLPADQLVGVLRSRYPEVYDIIVRYAGATHVDEATITALREDVERLRGMMTLPSPEG
;
A
#
# COMPACT_ATOMS: atom_id res chain seq x y z
N MET A 1 6.41 -16.40 0.73
CA MET A 1 6.66 -14.95 0.69
C MET A 1 5.48 -14.19 0.11
N GLU A 2 5.05 -14.48 -1.13
CA GLU A 2 3.88 -13.81 -1.72
C GLU A 2 2.62 -13.87 -0.84
N LYS A 3 2.28 -15.07 -0.33
CA LYS A 3 1.19 -15.27 0.64
C LYS A 3 1.36 -14.44 1.91
N GLU A 4 2.56 -14.36 2.45
CA GLU A 4 2.86 -13.62 3.67
C GLU A 4 2.70 -12.10 3.48
N LEU A 5 3.12 -11.59 2.31
CA LEU A 5 2.89 -10.19 1.95
C LEU A 5 1.41 -9.89 1.78
N ALA A 6 0.64 -10.79 1.16
CA ALA A 6 -0.82 -10.63 1.05
C ALA A 6 -1.53 -10.65 2.41
N GLU A 7 -1.08 -11.50 3.33
CA GLU A 7 -1.56 -11.53 4.72
C GLU A 7 -1.23 -10.23 5.46
N LYS A 8 0.00 -9.69 5.29
CA LYS A 8 0.40 -8.39 5.87
C LYS A 8 -0.45 -7.23 5.33
N VAL A 9 -0.69 -7.18 4.03
CA VAL A 9 -1.58 -6.18 3.41
C VAL A 9 -2.96 -6.23 4.08
N SER A 10 -3.54 -7.43 4.21
CA SER A 10 -4.85 -7.62 4.82
C SER A 10 -4.89 -7.19 6.29
N ALA A 11 -3.84 -7.50 7.06
CA ALA A 11 -3.71 -7.10 8.46
C ALA A 11 -3.60 -5.58 8.62
N TYR A 12 -2.82 -4.92 7.76
CA TYR A 12 -2.66 -3.47 7.78
C TYR A 12 -3.95 -2.73 7.41
N ILE A 13 -4.67 -3.20 6.39
CA ILE A 13 -5.98 -2.64 6.02
C ILE A 13 -6.97 -2.79 7.18
N THR A 14 -7.08 -3.99 7.77
CA THR A 14 -7.98 -4.24 8.91
C THR A 14 -7.70 -3.29 10.08
N ARG A 15 -6.42 -3.09 10.39
CA ARG A 15 -5.98 -2.17 11.44
C ARG A 15 -6.29 -0.71 11.10
N ALA A 16 -6.08 -0.30 9.85
CA ALA A 16 -6.42 1.04 9.38
C ALA A 16 -7.92 1.32 9.49
N GLU A 17 -8.77 0.38 9.07
CA GLU A 17 -10.22 0.47 9.18
C GLU A 17 -10.70 0.54 10.63
N HIS A 18 -10.05 -0.20 11.54
CA HIS A 18 -10.32 -0.09 12.97
C HIS A 18 -10.03 1.33 13.49
N TYR A 19 -8.86 1.91 13.19
CA TYR A 19 -8.54 3.28 13.59
C TYR A 19 -9.45 4.33 12.94
N ALA A 20 -9.83 4.14 11.68
CA ALA A 20 -10.73 5.05 10.98
C ALA A 20 -12.10 5.11 11.67
N ARG A 21 -12.65 3.96 12.08
CA ARG A 21 -13.91 3.89 12.83
C ARG A 21 -13.86 4.61 14.18
N GLU A 22 -12.69 4.58 14.84
CA GLU A 22 -12.44 5.31 16.09
C GLU A 22 -12.10 6.79 15.88
N LYS A 23 -12.16 7.30 14.65
CA LYS A 23 -11.76 8.66 14.26
C LYS A 23 -10.30 8.99 14.60
N ARG A 24 -9.46 7.97 14.70
CA ARG A 24 -8.02 8.06 14.96
C ARG A 24 -7.27 8.22 13.64
N PHE A 25 -7.55 9.30 12.92
CA PHE A 25 -7.17 9.46 11.52
C PHE A 25 -5.66 9.37 11.27
N GLN A 26 -4.82 9.95 12.14
CA GLN A 26 -3.37 9.83 12.01
C GLN A 26 -2.88 8.37 12.08
N MET A 27 -3.49 7.56 12.94
CA MET A 27 -3.15 6.13 13.04
C MET A 27 -3.72 5.32 11.88
N ALA A 28 -4.92 5.67 11.41
CA ALA A 28 -5.50 5.08 10.20
C ALA A 28 -4.61 5.35 8.98
N HIS A 29 -4.11 6.59 8.83
CA HIS A 29 -3.18 6.97 7.77
C HIS A 29 -1.90 6.14 7.83
N GLY A 30 -1.24 6.07 8.98
CA GLY A 30 -0.03 5.26 9.13
C GLY A 30 -0.26 3.78 8.76
N ALA A 31 -1.37 3.19 9.19
CA ALA A 31 -1.69 1.81 8.86
C ALA A 31 -2.04 1.60 7.37
N TYR A 32 -2.69 2.56 6.72
CA TYR A 32 -2.90 2.51 5.26
C TYR A 32 -1.59 2.72 4.49
N MET A 33 -0.68 3.58 4.97
CA MET A 33 0.66 3.73 4.38
C MET A 33 1.45 2.41 4.47
N ASP A 34 1.41 1.72 5.62
CA ASP A 34 2.01 0.38 5.77
C ASP A 34 1.43 -0.61 4.74
N ALA A 35 0.11 -0.54 4.50
CA ALA A 35 -0.54 -1.37 3.48
C ALA A 35 -0.04 -1.03 2.07
N LEU A 36 0.10 0.24 1.70
CA LEU A 36 0.63 0.67 0.40
C LEU A 36 2.05 0.16 0.16
N TYR A 37 2.94 0.29 1.16
CA TYR A 37 4.29 -0.24 1.05
C TYR A 37 4.31 -1.77 0.91
N ALA A 38 3.46 -2.47 1.65
CA ALA A 38 3.33 -3.93 1.54
C ALA A 38 2.78 -4.37 0.17
N ILE A 39 1.83 -3.63 -0.41
CA ILE A 39 1.34 -3.84 -1.78
C ILE A 39 2.49 -3.64 -2.78
N GLY A 40 3.25 -2.55 -2.66
CA GLY A 40 4.40 -2.30 -3.51
C GLY A 40 5.45 -3.40 -3.44
N ALA A 41 5.77 -3.88 -2.24
CA ALA A 41 6.69 -5.00 -2.03
C ALA A 41 6.15 -6.30 -2.63
N TYR A 42 4.84 -6.57 -2.50
CA TYR A 42 4.18 -7.72 -3.13
C TYR A 42 4.34 -7.69 -4.65
N LEU A 43 4.04 -6.55 -5.28
CA LEU A 43 4.09 -6.41 -6.74
C LEU A 43 5.51 -6.61 -7.27
N ILE A 44 6.50 -5.98 -6.64
CA ILE A 44 7.91 -6.16 -7.02
C ILE A 44 8.38 -7.60 -6.80
N TYR A 45 8.03 -8.21 -5.67
CA TYR A 45 8.39 -9.61 -5.40
C TYR A 45 7.79 -10.53 -6.45
N ARG A 46 6.55 -10.26 -6.89
CA ARG A 46 5.87 -11.05 -7.90
C ARG A 46 6.48 -10.90 -9.29
N ASP A 47 6.89 -9.69 -9.68
CA ASP A 47 7.53 -9.41 -10.98
C ASP A 47 8.97 -9.90 -11.07
N MET A 48 9.74 -9.72 -10.00
CA MET A 48 11.19 -9.89 -10.03
C MET A 48 11.71 -11.08 -9.20
N GLY A 49 10.86 -11.69 -8.36
CA GLY A 49 11.25 -12.76 -7.44
C GLY A 49 12.14 -12.31 -6.27
N ILE A 50 12.33 -11.00 -6.08
CA ILE A 50 13.23 -10.44 -5.06
C ILE A 50 12.45 -9.61 -4.04
N LEU A 51 12.84 -9.72 -2.77
CA LEU A 51 12.35 -8.83 -1.71
C LEU A 51 13.37 -7.70 -1.52
N LEU A 52 12.96 -6.47 -1.76
CA LEU A 52 13.82 -5.31 -1.61
C LEU A 52 13.79 -4.74 -0.19
N PRO A 53 14.93 -4.21 0.29
CA PRO A 53 14.96 -3.33 1.45
C PRO A 53 14.07 -2.08 1.25
N ALA A 54 13.56 -1.52 2.35
CA ALA A 54 12.60 -0.42 2.31
C ALA A 54 13.14 0.86 1.62
N ASP A 55 14.43 1.15 1.78
CA ASP A 55 15.13 2.27 1.17
C ASP A 55 15.25 2.13 -0.37
N GLN A 56 15.31 0.90 -0.87
CA GLN A 56 15.37 0.61 -2.31
C GLN A 56 13.98 0.48 -2.94
N LEU A 57 13.00 0.03 -2.16
CA LEU A 57 11.63 -0.22 -2.60
C LEU A 57 11.04 1.01 -3.32
N VAL A 58 11.15 2.19 -2.71
CA VAL A 58 10.60 3.44 -3.26
C VAL A 58 11.20 3.78 -4.62
N GLY A 59 12.50 3.58 -4.80
CA GLY A 59 13.19 3.84 -6.07
C GLY A 59 12.73 2.89 -7.18
N VAL A 60 12.55 1.62 -6.85
CA VAL A 60 12.06 0.62 -7.82
C VAL A 60 10.58 0.83 -8.14
N LEU A 61 9.75 1.16 -7.15
CA LEU A 61 8.34 1.50 -7.37
C LEU A 61 8.20 2.66 -8.35
N ARG A 62 9.02 3.70 -8.23
CA ARG A 62 9.00 4.84 -9.16
C ARG A 62 9.18 4.42 -10.63
N SER A 63 10.00 3.40 -10.88
CA SER A 63 10.30 2.93 -12.25
C SER A 63 9.33 1.87 -12.75
N ARG A 64 8.86 0.98 -11.87
CA ARG A 64 8.11 -0.24 -12.25
C ARG A 64 6.61 -0.14 -11.99
N TYR A 65 6.23 0.58 -10.94
CA TYR A 65 4.86 0.77 -10.49
C TYR A 65 4.60 2.24 -10.16
N PRO A 66 4.69 3.15 -11.15
CA PRO A 66 4.60 4.59 -10.93
C PRO A 66 3.28 4.99 -10.25
N GLU A 67 2.19 4.29 -10.53
CA GLU A 67 0.90 4.56 -9.87
C GLU A 67 0.93 4.28 -8.35
N VAL A 68 1.67 3.27 -7.90
CA VAL A 68 1.83 2.95 -6.47
C VAL A 68 2.73 4.00 -5.83
N TYR A 69 3.80 4.36 -6.52
CA TYR A 69 4.73 5.41 -6.08
C TYR A 69 4.03 6.76 -5.90
N ASP A 70 3.25 7.20 -6.90
CA ASP A 70 2.55 8.48 -6.88
C ASP A 70 1.55 8.57 -5.71
N ILE A 71 0.85 7.48 -5.43
CA ILE A 71 -0.06 7.38 -4.27
C ILE A 71 0.72 7.53 -2.96
N ILE A 72 1.82 6.79 -2.79
CA ILE A 72 2.65 6.84 -1.59
C ILE A 72 3.18 8.26 -1.36
N VAL A 73 3.73 8.90 -2.39
CA VAL A 73 4.30 10.26 -2.28
C VAL A 73 3.21 11.28 -1.90
N ARG A 74 2.04 11.20 -2.55
CA ARG A 74 0.92 12.10 -2.27
C ARG A 74 0.48 12.04 -0.80
N TYR A 75 0.33 10.84 -0.24
CA TYR A 75 -0.12 10.69 1.15
C TYR A 75 0.99 10.85 2.18
N ALA A 76 2.25 10.57 1.83
CA ALA A 76 3.40 10.88 2.68
C ALA A 76 3.60 12.40 2.88
N GLY A 77 3.24 13.21 1.87
CA GLY A 77 3.29 14.67 1.95
C GLY A 77 2.09 15.32 2.63
N ALA A 78 1.10 14.56 3.08
CA ALA A 78 -0.12 15.11 3.69
C ALA A 78 0.18 15.73 5.07
N THR A 79 0.01 17.04 5.20
CA THR A 79 0.23 17.77 6.47
C THR A 79 -1.00 17.79 7.37
N HIS A 80 -2.18 17.52 6.81
CA HIS A 80 -3.43 17.38 7.54
C HIS A 80 -4.10 16.07 7.14
N VAL A 81 -4.52 15.29 8.14
CA VAL A 81 -5.16 13.99 7.93
C VAL A 81 -6.51 14.03 8.62
N ASP A 82 -7.56 14.17 7.82
CA ASP A 82 -8.96 14.19 8.22
C ASP A 82 -9.72 12.99 7.64
N GLU A 83 -11.02 12.92 7.90
CA GLU A 83 -11.88 11.83 7.43
C GLU A 83 -11.94 11.74 5.90
N ALA A 84 -11.93 12.88 5.21
CA ALA A 84 -11.92 12.93 3.75
C ALA A 84 -10.62 12.33 3.19
N THR A 85 -9.48 12.69 3.77
CA THR A 85 -8.17 12.15 3.42
C THR A 85 -8.12 10.64 3.64
N ILE A 86 -8.65 10.14 4.76
CA ILE A 86 -8.70 8.70 5.05
C ILE A 86 -9.63 7.96 4.10
N THR A 87 -10.76 8.55 3.73
CA THR A 87 -11.69 7.96 2.77
C THR A 87 -11.04 7.81 1.39
N ALA A 88 -10.39 8.87 0.89
CA ALA A 88 -9.66 8.83 -0.37
C ALA A 88 -8.52 7.80 -0.33
N LEU A 89 -7.75 7.77 0.76
CA LEU A 89 -6.64 6.83 0.94
C LEU A 89 -7.14 5.37 0.94
N ARG A 90 -8.28 5.10 1.58
CA ARG A 90 -8.90 3.78 1.56
C ARG A 90 -9.25 3.34 0.14
N GLU A 91 -9.87 4.21 -0.64
CA GLU A 91 -10.26 3.92 -2.04
C GLU A 91 -9.03 3.59 -2.90
N ASP A 92 -7.95 4.36 -2.74
CA ASP A 92 -6.69 4.11 -3.43
C ASP A 92 -6.05 2.77 -3.03
N VAL A 93 -6.06 2.44 -1.73
CA VAL A 93 -5.55 1.16 -1.23
C VAL A 93 -6.35 -0.01 -1.77
N GLU A 94 -7.68 0.07 -1.76
CA GLU A 94 -8.55 -0.99 -2.29
C GLU A 94 -8.37 -1.17 -3.81
N ARG A 95 -8.22 -0.07 -4.55
CA ARG A 95 -7.91 -0.10 -5.99
C ARG A 95 -6.61 -0.85 -6.25
N LEU A 96 -5.53 -0.51 -5.54
CA LEU A 96 -4.24 -1.16 -5.69
C LEU A 96 -4.24 -2.62 -5.20
N ARG A 97 -4.99 -2.92 -4.13
CA ARG A 97 -5.18 -4.29 -3.65
C ARG A 97 -5.81 -5.17 -4.73
N GLY A 98 -6.74 -4.63 -5.52
CA GLY A 98 -7.32 -5.32 -6.68
C GLY A 98 -6.27 -5.81 -7.68
N MET A 99 -5.19 -5.07 -7.89
CA MET A 99 -4.11 -5.46 -8.81
C MET A 99 -3.36 -6.72 -8.35
N MET A 100 -3.32 -6.99 -7.04
CA MET A 100 -2.70 -8.21 -6.50
C MET A 100 -3.43 -9.48 -6.95
N THR A 101 -4.70 -9.37 -7.33
CA THR A 101 -5.56 -10.51 -7.71
C THR A 101 -5.59 -10.81 -9.21
N LEU A 102 -4.96 -9.97 -10.04
CA LEU A 102 -4.83 -10.25 -11.47
C LEU A 102 -3.94 -11.49 -11.66
N PRO A 103 -4.23 -12.40 -12.61
CA PRO A 103 -3.33 -13.51 -12.95
C PRO A 103 -1.99 -12.96 -13.44
N SER A 104 -0.89 -13.68 -13.16
CA SER A 104 0.43 -13.25 -13.63
C SER A 104 0.39 -13.30 -15.15
N PRO A 105 0.98 -12.33 -15.88
CA PRO A 105 1.23 -12.55 -17.29
C PRO A 105 2.15 -13.77 -17.37
N GLU A 106 1.62 -14.87 -17.90
CA GLU A 106 2.39 -16.07 -18.18
C GLU A 106 3.57 -15.66 -19.08
N GLY A 107 4.80 -15.96 -18.63
CA GLY A 107 6.04 -15.82 -19.37
C GLY A 107 6.66 -17.18 -19.62
#